data_AF-A0A2I2KN09-F1
#
_entry.id   AF-A0A2I2KN09-F1
#
_cell.length_a   1.000
_cell.length_b   1.000
_cell.length_c   1.000
_cell.angle_alpha   90.00
_cell.angle_beta   90.00
_cell.angle_gamma   90.00
#
_symmetry.space_group_name_H-M   'P 1'
#
loop_
_entity.id
_entity.type
_entity.pdbx_description
1 polymer ?
#
loop_
_entity_poly.entity_id
_entity_poly.type
_entity_poly.pdbx_seq_one_letter_code
_entity_poly.pdbx_strand_id
1 'polypeptide(L)' 'MDDLERKVFGPLPDETWIYPGHGDDTTLGAERPHLAEWRSRGW' A
#
# COMPACT_ATOMS: atom_id res chain seq x y z
N MET A 1 -14.53 1.17 2.29
CA MET A 1 -13.16 1.72 2.16
C MET A 1 -12.25 0.54 1.86
N ASP A 2 -12.46 -0.12 0.72
CA ASP A 2 -11.77 -1.37 0.36
C ASP A 2 -11.16 -1.27 -1.03
N ASP A 3 -11.36 -0.14 -1.71
CA ASP A 3 -10.93 0.07 -3.09
C ASP A 3 -9.41 0.02 -3.24
N LEU A 4 -8.66 0.55 -2.27
CA LEU A 4 -7.19 0.47 -2.25
C LEU A 4 -6.74 -0.99 -2.20
N GLU A 5 -7.31 -1.78 -1.28
CA GLU A 5 -7.01 -3.20 -1.16
C GLU A 5 -7.43 -3.96 -2.43
N ARG A 6 -8.61 -3.68 -2.96
CA ARG A 6 -9.16 -4.44 -4.10
C ARG A 6 -8.52 -4.09 -5.44
N LYS A 7 -8.05 -2.85 -5.62
CA LYS A 7 -7.49 -2.37 -6.89
C LYS A 7 -5.96 -2.36 -6.91
N VAL A 8 -5.31 -2.24 -5.76
CA VAL A 8 -3.84 -2.10 -5.67
C VAL A 8 -3.25 -3.32 -4.97
N PHE A 9 -3.60 -3.57 -3.71
CA PHE A 9 -2.95 -4.63 -2.92
C PHE A 9 -3.42 -6.06 -3.25
N GLY A 10 -4.57 -6.21 -3.88
CA GLY A 10 -5.13 -7.49 -4.32
C GLY A 10 -4.49 -8.02 -5.61
N PRO A 11 -4.46 -7.22 -6.70
CA PRO A 11 -3.96 -7.70 -7.98
C PRO A 11 -2.45 -7.54 -8.19
N LEU A 12 -1.77 -6.64 -7.46
CA LEU A 12 -0.35 -6.38 -7.66
C LEU A 12 0.52 -7.21 -6.71
N PRO A 13 1.66 -7.75 -7.18
CA PRO A 13 2.58 -8.51 -6.35
C PRO A 13 3.33 -7.61 -5.35
N ASP A 14 3.80 -8.21 -4.26
CA ASP A 14 4.52 -7.50 -3.20
C ASP A 14 5.84 -6.86 -3.67
N GLU A 15 6.41 -7.37 -4.76
CA GLU A 15 7.62 -6.85 -5.42
C GLU A 15 7.39 -5.53 -6.18
N THR A 16 6.13 -5.11 -6.33
CA THR A 16 5.77 -3.90 -7.07
C THR A 16 6.33 -2.67 -6.37
N TRP A 17 7.08 -1.86 -7.10
CA TRP A 17 7.61 -0.59 -6.62
C TRP A 17 6.53 0.47 -6.45
N ILE A 18 6.67 1.26 -5.39
CA ILE A 18 5.93 2.47 -5.09
C ILE A 18 6.91 3.63 -5.12
N TYR A 19 6.63 4.63 -5.95
CA TYR A 19 7.42 5.86 -6.08
C TYR A 19 6.61 7.03 -5.50
N PRO A 20 6.76 7.35 -4.21
CA PRO A 20 6.00 8.41 -3.57
C PRO A 20 6.47 9.79 -4.03
N GLY A 21 5.60 10.81 -3.88
CA GLY A 21 5.97 12.19 -4.17
C GLY A 21 6.99 12.80 -3.19
N HIS A 22 7.20 12.15 -2.03
CA HIS A 22 8.19 12.53 -1.02
C HIS A 22 8.62 11.27 -0.25
N GLY A 23 9.86 11.27 0.24
CA GLY A 23 10.44 10.13 0.94
C GLY A 23 11.16 9.18 -0.01
N ASP A 24 11.57 8.04 0.52
CA ASP A 24 12.28 7.01 -0.23
C ASP A 24 11.30 6.10 -0.97
N ASP A 25 11.79 5.50 -2.06
CA ASP A 25 11.06 4.48 -2.80
C ASP A 25 10.84 3.24 -1.92
N THR A 26 9.69 2.60 -2.08
CA THR A 26 9.28 1.43 -1.28
C THR A 26 8.61 0.38 -2.19
N THR A 27 8.16 -0.72 -1.62
CA THR A 27 7.42 -1.77 -2.33
C THR A 27 6.07 -2.03 -1.69
N LEU A 28 5.13 -2.55 -2.48
CA LEU A 28 3.80 -2.94 -2.00
C LEU A 28 3.88 -3.91 -0.81
N GLY A 29 4.84 -4.85 -0.84
CA GLY A 29 5.06 -5.80 0.24
C GLY A 29 5.56 -5.15 1.53
N ALA A 30 6.44 -4.15 1.42
CA ALA A 30 6.92 -3.40 2.57
C ALA A 30 5.78 -2.60 3.23
N GLU A 31 4.86 -2.09 2.43
CA GLU A 31 3.73 -1.27 2.91
C GLU A 31 2.52 -2.07 3.40
N ARG A 32 2.32 -3.31 2.93
CA ARG A 32 1.13 -4.13 3.23
C ARG A 32 0.82 -4.29 4.73
N PRO A 33 1.80 -4.47 5.64
CA PRO A 33 1.52 -4.58 7.07
C PRO A 33 0.87 -3.33 7.68
N HIS A 34 1.00 -2.17 7.03
CA HIS A 34 0.48 -0.90 7.53
C HIS A 34 -0.99 -0.65 7.15
N LEU A 35 -1.59 -1.47 6.28
CA LEU A 35 -2.98 -1.30 5.81
C LEU A 35 -4.00 -1.17 6.94
N ALA A 36 -3.86 -1.98 8.01
CA ALA A 36 -4.78 -1.93 9.14
C ALA A 36 -4.64 -0.63 9.94
N GLU A 37 -3.41 -0.19 10.18
CA GLU A 37 -3.13 1.09 10.85
C GLU A 37 -3.72 2.24 10.02
N TRP A 38 -3.40 2.29 8.75
CA TRP A 38 -3.93 3.29 7.85
C TRP A 38 -5.46 3.25 7.89
N ARG A 39 -6.10 2.09 7.78
CA ARG A 39 -7.56 1.99 7.73
C ARG A 39 -8.22 2.54 8.99
N SER A 40 -7.60 2.30 10.15
CA SER A 40 -8.03 2.87 11.43
C SER A 40 -7.89 4.40 11.49
N ARG A 41 -6.87 4.94 10.79
CA ARG A 41 -6.64 6.36 10.59
C ARG A 41 -7.47 6.94 9.45
N GLY A 42 -8.19 6.09 8.71
CA GLY A 42 -8.96 6.41 7.51
C GLY A 42 -8.18 6.33 6.20
N TRP A 43 -6.90 5.95 6.27
CA TRP A 43 -5.78 6.28 5.37
C TRP A 43 -5.92 7.71 4.86
#